data_AF-A0A0P1LN66-F1
#
_entry.id   AF-A0A0P1LN66-F1
#
_cell.length_a   1.000
_cell.length_b   1.000
_cell.length_c   1.000
_cell.angle_alpha   90.00
_cell.angle_beta   90.00
_cell.angle_gamma   90.00
#
_symmetry.space_group_name_H-M   'P 1'
#
loop_
_entity.id
_entity.type
_entity.pdbx_description
1 polymer ?
#
loop_
_entity_poly.entity_id
_entity_poly.type
_entity_poly.pdbx_seq_one_letter_code
_entity_poly.pdbx_strand_id
1 'polypeptide(L)'
;MEDPNLKIERIRRKLGIDTRLCVFELSEGFLKISDAKIIKSAGKLIKHYFIKTPVKLLPDKELSLRYGVCNVGTAPVFKEPSMRSEQTTQIILGETFDVLEIKDDWVRIRLHFDGYIGWVYKPQMALMDSGKFSEYMNKPKVEFTSNFGFVYSKPDVNSTTLRDVVVCSVLNYLGSKDGWLKVELPDGTYGFIRKSEAKQFKAVKKQNISDIIQTAKRFLGVSYVWGGKTPKGFDCSGFVQTVYRINGIQLPRDSDMQWEVGKYIGKNFSKFKKGDLLFFSSDGRRITHVGIFTGRGKEIIHASGFVRLNSLDKGSGLYSERLERTFVGARRVFNFKKQEIV
;
A
#
# COMPACT_ATOMS: atom_id res chain seq x y z
N MET A 1 -19.01 -6.07 -34.68
CA MET A 1 -19.05 -6.71 -33.35
C MET A 1 -18.37 -5.77 -32.37
N GLU A 2 -18.99 -5.50 -31.21
CA GLU A 2 -18.40 -4.67 -30.16
C GLU A 2 -17.15 -5.33 -29.56
N ASP A 3 -16.09 -4.54 -29.35
CA ASP A 3 -14.82 -4.97 -28.75
C ASP A 3 -15.07 -5.67 -27.40
N PRO A 4 -14.60 -6.92 -27.21
CA PRO A 4 -14.71 -7.63 -25.94
C PRO A 4 -14.22 -6.83 -24.73
N ASN A 5 -13.20 -5.98 -24.87
CA ASN A 5 -12.68 -5.17 -23.78
C ASN A 5 -13.66 -4.08 -23.34
N LEU A 6 -14.41 -3.48 -24.27
CA LEU A 6 -15.46 -2.51 -23.95
C LEU A 6 -16.61 -3.17 -23.17
N LYS A 7 -16.94 -4.42 -23.51
CA LYS A 7 -17.95 -5.20 -22.77
C LYS A 7 -17.52 -5.47 -21.33
N ILE A 8 -16.26 -5.86 -21.10
CA ILE A 8 -15.74 -6.04 -19.73
C ILE A 8 -15.87 -4.76 -18.94
N GLU A 9 -15.42 -3.64 -19.50
CA GLU A 9 -15.40 -2.36 -18.82
C GLU A 9 -16.81 -1.93 -18.41
N ARG A 10 -17.81 -2.17 -19.28
CA ARG A 10 -19.22 -1.95 -18.96
C ARG A 10 -19.70 -2.81 -17.79
N ILE A 11 -19.31 -4.08 -17.75
CA ILE A 11 -19.66 -4.98 -16.65
C ILE A 11 -18.99 -4.54 -15.35
N ARG A 12 -17.69 -4.20 -15.39
CA ARG A 12 -16.94 -3.69 -14.23
C ARG A 12 -17.64 -2.49 -13.62
N ARG A 13 -18.00 -1.50 -14.44
CA ARG A 13 -18.74 -0.31 -13.98
C ARG A 13 -20.09 -0.65 -13.38
N LYS A 14 -20.86 -1.52 -14.03
CA LYS A 14 -22.18 -1.93 -13.54
C LYS A 14 -22.12 -2.66 -12.19
N LEU A 15 -21.03 -3.37 -11.94
CA LEU A 15 -20.82 -4.16 -10.73
C LEU A 15 -19.95 -3.45 -9.68
N GLY A 16 -19.46 -2.25 -9.95
CA GLY A 16 -18.54 -1.53 -9.06
C GLY A 16 -17.22 -2.28 -8.82
N ILE A 17 -16.72 -3.02 -9.81
CA ILE A 17 -15.48 -3.80 -9.67
C ILE A 17 -14.28 -2.87 -9.79
N ASP A 18 -13.52 -2.75 -8.71
CA ASP A 18 -12.23 -2.08 -8.69
C ASP A 18 -11.11 -3.08 -9.07
N THR A 19 -10.46 -2.84 -10.21
CA THR A 19 -9.40 -3.73 -10.71
C THR A 19 -8.14 -3.75 -9.86
N ARG A 20 -7.99 -2.76 -8.96
CA ARG A 20 -6.90 -2.72 -7.98
C ARG A 20 -7.13 -3.72 -6.85
N LEU A 21 -8.35 -4.19 -6.63
CA LEU A 21 -8.71 -5.14 -5.59
C LEU A 21 -9.23 -6.48 -6.14
N CYS A 22 -9.63 -6.51 -7.41
CA CYS A 22 -10.08 -7.72 -8.06
C CYS A 22 -9.66 -7.80 -9.54
N VAL A 23 -9.00 -8.91 -9.91
CA VAL A 23 -8.85 -9.29 -11.31
C VAL A 23 -10.21 -9.57 -11.91
N PHE A 24 -10.53 -8.93 -13.03
CA PHE A 24 -11.73 -9.17 -13.84
C PHE A 24 -11.42 -8.77 -15.28
N GLU A 25 -10.69 -9.58 -16.04
CA GLU A 25 -10.17 -9.19 -17.37
C GLU A 25 -10.18 -10.33 -18.37
N LEU A 26 -10.09 -10.00 -19.66
CA LEU A 26 -9.88 -10.97 -20.72
C LEU A 26 -8.39 -11.01 -21.04
N SER A 27 -7.79 -12.17 -20.86
CA SER A 27 -6.41 -12.42 -21.26
C SER A 27 -6.19 -13.90 -21.54
N GLU A 28 -5.34 -14.19 -22.53
CA GLU A 28 -4.95 -15.57 -22.90
C GLU A 28 -6.16 -16.49 -23.22
N GLY A 29 -7.23 -15.91 -23.76
CA GLY A 29 -8.46 -16.65 -24.12
C GLY A 29 -9.42 -16.93 -22.96
N PHE A 30 -9.13 -16.44 -21.75
CA PHE A 30 -9.97 -16.62 -20.55
C PHE A 30 -10.54 -15.30 -20.05
N LEU A 31 -11.70 -15.36 -19.41
CA LEU A 31 -12.15 -14.34 -18.46
C LEU A 31 -11.54 -14.69 -17.08
N LYS A 32 -10.46 -13.99 -16.71
CA LYS A 32 -9.78 -14.17 -15.43
C LYS A 32 -10.51 -13.41 -14.32
N ILE A 33 -10.80 -14.08 -13.22
CA ILE A 33 -11.53 -13.51 -12.06
C ILE A 33 -10.83 -13.91 -10.76
N SER A 34 -10.53 -12.97 -9.85
CA SER A 34 -9.87 -13.28 -8.57
C SER A 34 -10.80 -13.31 -7.35
N ASP A 35 -12.10 -13.10 -7.54
CA ASP A 35 -13.12 -13.21 -6.50
C ASP A 35 -14.29 -14.08 -6.97
N ALA A 36 -14.43 -15.26 -6.35
CA ALA A 36 -15.49 -16.21 -6.68
C ALA A 36 -16.90 -15.67 -6.40
N LYS A 37 -17.06 -14.68 -5.50
CA LYS A 37 -18.36 -14.05 -5.23
C LYS A 37 -18.86 -13.26 -6.43
N ILE A 38 -17.94 -12.64 -7.19
CA ILE A 38 -18.28 -11.91 -8.42
C ILE A 38 -18.86 -12.85 -9.47
N ILE A 39 -18.37 -14.09 -9.56
CA ILE A 39 -18.93 -15.08 -10.51
C ILE A 39 -20.41 -15.34 -10.20
N LYS A 40 -20.76 -15.45 -8.91
CA LYS A 40 -22.15 -15.68 -8.48
C LYS A 40 -23.04 -14.48 -8.79
N SER A 41 -22.59 -13.25 -8.50
CA SER A 41 -23.38 -12.03 -8.71
C SER A 41 -23.46 -11.62 -10.19
N ALA A 42 -22.39 -11.83 -10.96
CA ALA A 42 -22.27 -11.44 -12.35
C ALA A 42 -22.70 -12.52 -13.33
N GLY A 43 -23.04 -13.74 -12.87
CA GLY A 43 -23.22 -14.91 -13.74
C GLY A 43 -24.17 -14.71 -14.91
N LYS A 44 -25.29 -13.97 -14.72
CA LYS A 44 -26.21 -13.63 -15.82
C LYS A 44 -25.60 -12.67 -16.84
N LEU A 45 -24.87 -11.64 -16.38
CA LEU A 45 -24.18 -10.68 -17.23
C LEU A 45 -23.03 -11.34 -17.99
N ILE A 46 -22.20 -12.12 -17.30
CA ILE A 46 -21.10 -12.87 -17.91
C ILE A 46 -21.65 -13.82 -18.97
N LYS A 47 -22.70 -14.60 -18.66
CA LYS A 47 -23.35 -15.45 -19.67
C LYS A 47 -23.86 -14.64 -20.85
N HIS A 48 -24.57 -13.54 -20.63
CA HIS A 48 -25.10 -12.72 -21.73
C HIS A 48 -24.01 -12.20 -22.68
N TYR A 49 -22.87 -11.74 -22.15
CA TYR A 49 -21.80 -11.13 -22.95
C TYR A 49 -20.72 -12.12 -23.42
N PHE A 50 -20.54 -13.25 -22.73
CA PHE A 50 -19.38 -14.14 -22.88
C PHE A 50 -19.75 -15.65 -22.91
N ILE A 51 -20.87 -16.02 -23.56
CA ILE A 51 -21.35 -17.42 -23.66
C ILE A 51 -20.23 -18.43 -24.03
N LYS A 52 -19.24 -18.02 -24.82
CA LYS A 52 -18.16 -18.88 -25.33
C LYS A 52 -16.81 -18.73 -24.64
N THR A 53 -16.62 -17.75 -23.74
CA THR A 53 -15.31 -17.53 -23.11
C THR A 53 -15.21 -18.31 -21.79
N PRO A 54 -14.25 -19.24 -21.64
CA PRO A 54 -14.06 -19.95 -20.38
C PRO A 54 -13.60 -18.99 -19.26
N VAL A 55 -14.10 -19.23 -18.06
CA VAL A 55 -13.73 -18.47 -16.85
C VAL A 55 -12.55 -19.17 -16.17
N LYS A 56 -11.49 -18.41 -15.89
CA LYS A 56 -10.36 -18.86 -15.07
C LYS A 56 -10.41 -18.15 -13.71
N LEU A 57 -10.62 -18.91 -12.63
CA LEU A 57 -10.56 -18.37 -11.28
C LEU A 57 -9.10 -18.25 -10.84
N LEU A 58 -8.75 -17.13 -10.22
CA LEU A 58 -7.46 -16.88 -9.59
C LEU A 58 -7.61 -16.91 -8.05
N PRO A 59 -6.63 -17.42 -7.29
CA PRO A 59 -5.35 -17.98 -7.75
C PRO A 59 -5.50 -19.20 -8.66
N ASP A 60 -4.57 -19.36 -9.61
CA ASP A 60 -4.54 -20.54 -10.47
C ASP A 60 -4.46 -21.83 -9.62
N LYS A 61 -5.23 -22.85 -10.00
CA LYS A 61 -5.38 -24.09 -9.23
C LYS A 61 -4.07 -24.88 -9.19
N GLU A 62 -3.29 -24.81 -10.26
CA GLU A 62 -2.02 -25.53 -10.41
C GLU A 62 -0.84 -24.85 -9.69
N LEU A 63 -1.05 -23.70 -9.04
CA LEU A 63 0.01 -23.03 -8.29
C LEU A 63 0.38 -23.81 -7.03
N SER A 64 1.62 -24.30 -7.00
CA SER A 64 2.27 -24.82 -5.78
C SER A 64 2.80 -23.69 -4.89
N LEU A 65 3.38 -22.65 -5.50
CA LEU A 65 3.86 -21.44 -4.83
C LEU A 65 2.70 -20.43 -4.71
N ARG A 66 1.98 -20.49 -3.58
CA ARG A 66 0.76 -19.70 -3.35
C ARG A 66 1.00 -18.40 -2.59
N TYR A 67 2.18 -18.25 -1.97
CA TYR A 67 2.49 -17.10 -1.15
C TYR A 67 3.86 -16.54 -1.51
N GLY A 68 4.13 -15.32 -1.04
CA GLY A 68 5.47 -14.80 -1.06
C GLY A 68 5.67 -13.64 -0.10
N VAL A 69 6.94 -13.26 0.00
CA VAL A 69 7.41 -12.17 0.85
C VAL A 69 8.38 -11.31 0.05
N CYS A 70 8.27 -9.99 0.16
CA CYS A 70 9.21 -9.08 -0.48
C CYS A 70 10.60 -9.24 0.14
N ASN A 71 11.62 -9.48 -0.69
CA ASN A 71 12.98 -9.80 -0.25
C ASN A 71 13.99 -8.66 -0.48
N VAL A 72 13.53 -7.47 -0.85
CA VAL A 72 14.34 -6.26 -1.05
C VAL A 72 13.75 -5.10 -0.23
N GLY A 73 14.53 -4.04 0.04
CA GLY A 73 14.08 -2.92 0.86
C GLY A 73 12.73 -2.34 0.39
N THR A 74 12.63 -2.09 -0.91
CA THR A 74 11.41 -1.64 -1.59
C THR A 74 11.40 -2.18 -3.02
N ALA A 75 10.27 -2.75 -3.47
CA ALA A 75 10.05 -3.16 -4.85
C ALA A 75 8.83 -2.44 -5.46
N PRO A 76 8.89 -2.04 -6.73
CA PRO A 76 7.74 -1.54 -7.47
C PRO A 76 6.68 -2.65 -7.64
N VAL A 77 5.41 -2.26 -7.55
CA VAL A 77 4.27 -3.07 -7.99
C VAL A 77 3.69 -2.39 -9.23
N PHE A 78 3.68 -3.12 -10.33
CA PHE A 78 3.30 -2.62 -11.65
C PHE A 78 1.87 -2.99 -12.01
N LYS A 79 1.29 -2.21 -12.93
CA LYS A 79 -0.04 -2.48 -13.48
C LYS A 79 -0.07 -3.72 -14.39
N GLU A 80 1.00 -3.92 -15.15
CA GLU A 80 1.16 -4.99 -16.14
C GLU A 80 2.53 -5.68 -15.93
N PRO A 81 2.73 -6.93 -16.39
CA PRO A 81 3.99 -7.67 -16.24
C PRO A 81 5.08 -7.15 -17.19
N SER A 82 5.50 -5.90 -17.00
CA SER A 82 6.51 -5.24 -17.82
C SER A 82 7.19 -4.11 -17.06
N MET A 83 8.52 -3.99 -17.22
CA MET A 83 9.30 -2.88 -16.65
C MET A 83 8.91 -1.52 -17.23
N ARG A 84 8.24 -1.49 -18.39
CA ARG A 84 7.71 -0.27 -19.01
C ARG A 84 6.32 0.10 -18.49
N SER A 85 5.72 -0.75 -17.66
CA SER A 85 4.40 -0.53 -17.11
C SER A 85 4.44 0.54 -16.02
N GLU A 86 3.28 1.14 -15.77
CA GLU A 86 3.09 2.06 -14.66
C GLU A 86 3.32 1.36 -13.32
N GLN A 87 4.15 1.96 -12.46
CA GLN A 87 4.18 1.63 -11.03
C GLN A 87 2.91 2.17 -10.37
N THR A 88 2.11 1.28 -9.78
CA THR A 88 0.85 1.63 -9.12
C THR A 88 1.02 1.74 -7.60
N THR A 89 1.92 0.95 -7.03
CA THR A 89 2.30 1.02 -5.61
C THR A 89 3.70 0.44 -5.41
N GLN A 90 4.13 0.29 -4.16
CA GLN A 90 5.33 -0.46 -3.81
C GLN A 90 4.98 -1.57 -2.81
N ILE A 91 5.89 -2.51 -2.65
CA ILE A 91 5.92 -3.49 -1.57
C ILE A 91 7.27 -3.36 -0.84
N ILE A 92 7.30 -3.47 0.49
CA ILE A 92 8.53 -3.29 1.28
C ILE A 92 9.03 -4.60 1.90
N LEU A 93 10.32 -4.65 2.23
CA LEU A 93 10.97 -5.82 2.83
C LEU A 93 10.12 -6.43 3.95
N GLY A 94 9.82 -7.73 3.81
CA GLY A 94 9.02 -8.50 4.77
C GLY A 94 7.51 -8.40 4.63
N GLU A 95 6.98 -7.54 3.76
CA GLU A 95 5.55 -7.59 3.40
C GLU A 95 5.21 -8.86 2.65
N THR A 96 4.05 -9.42 2.97
CA THR A 96 3.57 -10.70 2.48
C THR A 96 2.42 -10.53 1.49
N PHE A 97 2.24 -11.51 0.60
CA PHE A 97 1.19 -11.50 -0.41
C PHE A 97 0.75 -12.89 -0.83
N ASP A 98 -0.46 -12.98 -1.38
CA ASP A 98 -0.94 -14.13 -2.14
C ASP A 98 -0.40 -14.05 -3.57
N VAL A 99 -0.03 -15.18 -4.15
CA VAL A 99 0.29 -15.33 -5.58
C VAL A 99 -0.99 -15.68 -6.33
N LEU A 100 -1.39 -14.85 -7.29
CA LEU A 100 -2.57 -15.07 -8.12
C LEU A 100 -2.23 -15.84 -9.39
N GLU A 101 -1.14 -15.47 -10.06
CA GLU A 101 -0.61 -16.13 -11.25
C GLU A 101 0.87 -15.77 -11.43
N ILE A 102 1.60 -16.63 -12.15
CA ILE A 102 3.01 -16.43 -12.51
C ILE A 102 3.10 -16.46 -14.04
N LYS A 103 3.81 -15.49 -14.61
CA LYS A 103 4.09 -15.37 -16.03
C LYS A 103 5.57 -15.04 -16.22
N ASP A 104 6.35 -16.03 -16.61
CA ASP A 104 7.80 -15.92 -16.73
C ASP A 104 8.44 -15.40 -15.42
N ASP A 105 9.09 -14.23 -15.48
CA ASP A 105 9.69 -13.55 -14.32
C ASP A 105 8.74 -12.57 -13.61
N TRP A 106 7.45 -12.62 -13.92
CA TRP A 106 6.44 -11.75 -13.32
C TRP A 106 5.48 -12.55 -12.46
N VAL A 107 5.14 -11.99 -11.31
CA VAL A 107 4.20 -12.57 -10.36
C VAL A 107 3.07 -11.58 -10.16
N ARG A 108 1.84 -11.97 -10.48
CA ARG A 108 0.67 -11.18 -10.10
C ARG A 108 0.33 -11.52 -8.67
N ILE A 109 0.30 -10.50 -7.82
CA ILE A 109 0.17 -10.66 -6.38
C ILE A 109 -1.05 -9.92 -5.86
N ARG A 110 -1.56 -10.36 -4.70
CA ARG A 110 -2.47 -9.58 -3.86
C ARG A 110 -1.78 -9.30 -2.53
N LEU A 111 -1.54 -8.03 -2.22
CA LEU A 111 -0.90 -7.63 -0.96
C LEU A 111 -1.80 -7.97 0.23
N HIS A 112 -1.25 -8.60 1.27
CA HIS A 112 -2.00 -8.81 2.52
C HIS A 112 -2.25 -7.50 3.28
N PHE A 113 -1.45 -6.46 3.00
CA PHE A 113 -1.51 -5.19 3.73
C PHE A 113 -2.73 -4.34 3.37
N ASP A 114 -3.20 -4.34 2.13
CA ASP A 114 -4.32 -3.48 1.70
C ASP A 114 -5.17 -4.12 0.59
N GLY A 115 -4.90 -5.39 0.26
CA GLY A 115 -5.60 -6.12 -0.80
C GLY A 115 -5.22 -5.70 -2.21
N TYR A 116 -4.26 -4.77 -2.37
CA TYR A 116 -3.91 -4.23 -3.68
C TYR A 116 -3.31 -5.30 -4.59
N ILE A 117 -3.74 -5.31 -5.84
CA ILE A 117 -3.34 -6.25 -6.87
C ILE A 117 -2.45 -5.57 -7.90
N GLY A 118 -1.36 -6.24 -8.26
CA GLY A 118 -0.48 -5.83 -9.34
C GLY A 118 0.60 -6.87 -9.62
N TRP A 119 1.59 -6.50 -10.40
CA TRP A 119 2.67 -7.37 -10.85
C TRP A 119 4.00 -6.98 -10.22
N VAL A 120 4.74 -7.95 -9.71
CA VAL A 120 6.10 -7.76 -9.18
C VAL A 120 7.10 -8.58 -9.97
N TYR A 121 8.35 -8.11 -10.00
CA TYR A 121 9.46 -8.82 -10.62
C TYR A 121 9.95 -9.93 -9.68
N LYS A 122 9.88 -11.18 -10.14
CA LYS A 122 10.09 -12.40 -9.37
C LYS A 122 11.44 -12.44 -8.60
N PRO A 123 12.59 -12.02 -9.16
CA PRO A 123 13.86 -12.02 -8.43
C PRO A 123 13.90 -11.15 -7.16
N GLN A 124 12.95 -10.22 -7.00
CA GLN A 124 12.85 -9.38 -5.80
C GLN A 124 12.01 -10.04 -4.68
N MET A 125 11.49 -11.24 -4.92
CA MET A 125 10.51 -11.92 -4.08
C MET A 125 11.04 -13.27 -3.60
N ALA A 126 10.71 -13.63 -2.36
CA ALA A 126 10.83 -15.00 -1.86
C ALA A 126 9.46 -15.69 -1.97
N LEU A 127 9.28 -16.52 -3.01
CA LEU A 127 8.05 -17.30 -3.21
C LEU A 127 8.07 -18.58 -2.37
N MET A 128 6.91 -18.93 -1.81
CA MET A 128 6.76 -20.01 -0.84
C MET A 128 5.52 -20.85 -1.13
N ASP A 129 5.62 -22.15 -0.88
CA ASP A 129 4.46 -23.01 -0.68
C ASP A 129 3.78 -22.70 0.67
N SER A 130 2.59 -23.28 0.89
CA SER A 130 1.81 -23.05 2.12
C SER A 130 2.54 -23.46 3.40
N GLY A 131 3.37 -24.52 3.35
CA GLY A 131 4.10 -25.02 4.52
C GLY A 131 5.19 -24.05 4.95
N LYS A 132 6.08 -23.70 4.00
CA LYS A 132 7.16 -22.72 4.23
C LYS A 132 6.62 -21.35 4.64
N PHE A 133 5.51 -20.93 4.04
CA PHE A 133 4.88 -19.66 4.41
C PHE A 133 4.35 -19.69 5.85
N SER A 134 3.70 -20.78 6.26
CA SER A 134 3.24 -20.97 7.65
C SER A 134 4.41 -20.93 8.64
N GLU A 135 5.50 -21.65 8.36
CA GLU A 135 6.72 -21.62 9.17
C GLU A 135 7.32 -20.21 9.27
N TYR A 136 7.40 -19.49 8.14
CA TYR A 136 7.88 -18.10 8.11
C TYR A 136 6.99 -17.19 8.97
N MET A 137 5.67 -17.36 8.91
CA MET A 137 4.72 -16.52 9.64
C MET A 137 4.70 -16.77 11.15
N ASN A 138 4.98 -18.00 11.59
CA ASN A 138 4.95 -18.39 13.01
C ASN A 138 6.19 -17.96 13.81
N LYS A 139 7.27 -17.53 13.14
CA LYS A 139 8.47 -17.01 13.81
C LYS A 139 8.19 -15.66 14.50
N PRO A 140 8.81 -15.38 15.67
CA PRO A 140 8.80 -14.05 16.27
C PRO A 140 9.29 -13.00 15.27
N LYS A 141 8.75 -11.78 15.35
CA LYS A 141 9.09 -10.71 14.38
C LYS A 141 9.49 -9.41 15.05
N VAL A 142 10.31 -8.64 14.34
CA VAL A 142 10.71 -7.27 14.67
C VAL A 142 10.28 -6.34 13.55
N GLU A 143 9.83 -5.13 13.91
CA GLU A 143 9.51 -4.05 12.99
C GLU A 143 10.60 -2.98 13.01
N PHE A 144 11.09 -2.59 11.84
CA PHE A 144 12.01 -1.46 11.67
C PHE A 144 11.28 -0.11 11.80
N THR A 145 11.85 0.83 12.55
CA THR A 145 11.19 2.08 12.97
C THR A 145 11.88 3.35 12.46
N SER A 146 13.17 3.30 12.14
CA SER A 146 13.89 4.38 11.47
C SER A 146 13.37 4.57 10.04
N ASN A 147 13.55 5.77 9.46
CA ASN A 147 13.05 6.06 8.11
C ASN A 147 13.71 5.14 7.05
N PHE A 148 15.02 4.96 7.17
CA PHE A 148 15.86 4.18 6.26
C PHE A 148 17.06 3.63 7.04
N GLY A 149 17.58 2.48 6.62
CA GLY A 149 18.80 1.89 7.17
C GLY A 149 19.20 0.64 6.40
N PHE A 150 19.99 -0.22 7.03
CA PHE A 150 20.56 -1.41 6.41
C PHE A 150 20.51 -2.63 7.34
N VAL A 151 20.46 -3.81 6.72
CA VAL A 151 20.73 -5.11 7.35
C VAL A 151 22.17 -5.47 7.03
N TYR A 152 22.98 -5.70 8.06
CA TYR A 152 24.42 -5.96 7.97
C TYR A 152 24.75 -7.44 8.14
N SER A 153 25.84 -7.91 7.53
CA SER A 153 26.27 -9.32 7.64
C SER A 153 26.85 -9.67 9.01
N LYS A 154 27.37 -8.68 9.74
CA LYS A 154 27.87 -8.78 11.12
C LYS A 154 27.22 -7.69 11.98
N PRO A 155 27.27 -7.77 13.33
CA PRO A 155 26.86 -6.68 14.22
C PRO A 155 27.86 -5.51 14.20
N ASP A 156 28.10 -4.98 13.01
CA ASP A 156 29.03 -3.89 12.71
C ASP A 156 28.55 -3.16 11.46
N VAL A 157 28.44 -1.83 11.54
CA VAL A 157 28.00 -0.99 10.41
C VAL A 157 29.02 -0.90 9.29
N ASN A 158 30.28 -1.27 9.54
CA ASN A 158 31.32 -1.35 8.51
C ASN A 158 31.35 -2.71 7.81
N SER A 159 30.52 -3.67 8.25
CA SER A 159 30.39 -4.97 7.57
C SER A 159 29.54 -4.87 6.31
N THR A 160 29.54 -5.94 5.50
CA THR A 160 28.78 -5.99 4.25
C THR A 160 27.30 -5.71 4.48
N THR A 161 26.77 -4.74 3.76
CA THR A 161 25.32 -4.52 3.64
C THR A 161 24.68 -5.64 2.84
N LEU A 162 23.76 -6.38 3.45
CA LEU A 162 23.00 -7.44 2.80
C LEU A 162 21.76 -6.89 2.08
N ARG A 163 21.03 -6.00 2.78
CA ARG A 163 19.80 -5.37 2.29
C ARG A 163 19.70 -3.95 2.83
N ASP A 164 19.06 -3.07 2.06
CA ASP A 164 18.48 -1.86 2.61
C ASP A 164 17.14 -2.17 3.30
N VAL A 165 16.73 -1.32 4.23
CA VAL A 165 15.48 -1.48 4.98
C VAL A 165 14.83 -0.12 5.22
N VAL A 166 13.49 -0.10 5.23
CA VAL A 166 12.69 1.12 5.42
C VAL A 166 11.74 0.96 6.60
N VAL A 167 11.24 2.09 7.10
CA VAL A 167 10.23 2.10 8.16
C VAL A 167 9.07 1.14 7.85
N CYS A 168 8.58 0.45 8.87
CA CYS A 168 7.52 -0.56 8.80
C CYS A 168 7.90 -1.91 8.15
N SER A 169 9.15 -2.11 7.69
CA SER A 169 9.62 -3.44 7.31
C SER A 169 9.57 -4.39 8.51
N VAL A 170 9.14 -5.64 8.28
CA VAL A 170 8.96 -6.65 9.33
C VAL A 170 9.78 -7.87 9.03
N LEU A 171 10.71 -8.23 9.91
CA LEU A 171 11.62 -9.35 9.72
C LEU A 171 11.48 -10.38 10.84
N ASN A 172 11.83 -11.62 10.54
CA ASN A 172 11.89 -12.67 11.55
C ASN A 172 13.03 -12.39 12.53
N TYR A 173 12.74 -12.48 13.82
CA TYR A 173 13.66 -12.16 14.92
C TYR A 173 14.23 -13.43 15.52
N LEU A 174 15.56 -13.48 15.68
CA LEU A 174 16.29 -14.66 16.17
C LEU A 174 17.04 -14.44 17.48
N GLY A 175 17.15 -13.21 17.96
CA GLY A 175 17.86 -12.90 19.20
C GLY A 175 18.49 -11.51 19.19
N SER A 176 18.99 -11.10 20.34
CA SER A 176 19.68 -9.81 20.49
C SER A 176 20.98 -9.96 21.27
N LYS A 177 22.02 -9.23 20.85
CA LYS A 177 23.30 -9.17 21.55
C LYS A 177 23.96 -7.81 21.28
N ASP A 178 24.53 -7.19 22.32
CA ASP A 178 25.37 -5.98 22.24
C ASP A 178 24.77 -4.83 21.42
N GLY A 179 23.46 -4.56 21.59
CA GLY A 179 22.77 -3.49 20.86
C GLY A 179 22.33 -3.85 19.45
N TRP A 180 22.49 -5.10 19.03
CA TRP A 180 22.08 -5.62 17.72
C TRP A 180 20.97 -6.65 17.84
N LEU A 181 20.12 -6.73 16.82
CA LEU A 181 19.11 -7.76 16.65
C LEU A 181 19.53 -8.64 15.48
N LYS A 182 19.63 -9.95 15.69
CA LYS A 182 19.80 -10.93 14.63
C LYS A 182 18.44 -11.19 13.98
N VAL A 183 18.38 -11.04 12.67
CA VAL A 183 17.18 -11.20 11.87
C VAL A 183 17.38 -12.23 10.77
N GLU A 184 16.30 -12.90 10.38
CA GLU A 184 16.23 -13.73 9.19
C GLU A 184 15.51 -12.97 8.08
N LEU A 185 16.14 -12.95 6.91
CA LEU A 185 15.61 -12.38 5.68
C LEU A 185 14.69 -13.39 4.98
N PRO A 186 13.79 -12.93 4.10
CA PRO A 186 12.84 -13.80 3.41
C PRO A 186 13.46 -14.92 2.56
N ASP A 187 14.68 -14.73 2.06
CA ASP A 187 15.45 -15.76 1.35
C ASP A 187 16.17 -16.77 2.28
N GLY A 188 15.95 -16.68 3.60
CA GLY A 188 16.56 -17.57 4.60
C GLY A 188 17.96 -17.16 5.04
N THR A 189 18.53 -16.10 4.46
CA THR A 189 19.81 -15.55 4.95
C THR A 189 19.62 -14.81 6.27
N TYR A 190 20.71 -14.62 7.01
CA TYR A 190 20.68 -13.93 8.32
C TYR A 190 21.51 -12.65 8.29
N GLY A 191 21.06 -11.66 9.05
CA GLY A 191 21.79 -10.40 9.22
C GLY A 191 21.49 -9.71 10.55
N PHE A 192 21.97 -8.48 10.68
CA PHE A 192 21.90 -7.70 11.91
C PHE A 192 21.38 -6.30 11.63
N ILE A 193 20.44 -5.84 12.48
CA ILE A 193 19.97 -4.45 12.53
C ILE A 193 20.23 -3.88 13.92
N ARG A 194 20.39 -2.56 14.03
CA ARG A 194 20.57 -1.91 15.33
C ARG A 194 19.27 -2.00 16.13
N LYS A 195 19.38 -2.37 17.42
CA LYS A 195 18.24 -2.46 18.34
C LYS A 195 17.52 -1.11 18.50
N SER A 196 18.23 0.01 18.37
CA SER A 196 17.66 1.37 18.43
C SER A 196 16.76 1.72 17.24
N GLU A 197 16.88 0.99 16.13
CA GLU A 197 16.14 1.26 14.88
C GLU A 197 14.94 0.32 14.70
N ALA A 198 14.59 -0.43 15.73
CA ALA A 198 13.61 -1.48 15.64
C ALA A 198 12.83 -1.67 16.95
N LYS A 199 11.66 -2.28 16.85
CA LYS A 199 10.83 -2.66 18.00
C LYS A 199 10.19 -4.03 17.77
N GLN A 200 9.75 -4.68 18.84
CA GLN A 200 8.98 -5.91 18.71
C GLN A 200 7.73 -5.67 17.83
N PHE A 201 7.54 -6.54 16.83
CA PHE A 201 6.36 -6.45 15.98
C PHE A 201 5.12 -6.90 16.75
N LYS A 202 4.00 -6.18 16.53
CA LYS A 202 2.69 -6.54 17.03
C LYS A 202 1.71 -6.48 15.86
N ALA A 203 1.02 -7.58 15.58
CA ALA A 203 0.04 -7.67 14.51
C ALA A 203 -1.10 -6.65 14.69
N VAL A 204 -1.52 -6.43 15.94
CA VAL A 204 -2.48 -5.39 16.30
C VAL A 204 -1.76 -4.28 17.03
N LYS A 205 -1.70 -3.09 16.40
CA LYS A 205 -1.16 -1.88 17.01
C LYS A 205 -2.27 -1.06 17.63
N LYS A 206 -2.00 -0.45 18.78
CA LYS A 206 -2.86 0.57 19.36
C LYS A 206 -2.76 1.82 18.49
N GLN A 207 -3.90 2.44 18.19
CA GLN A 207 -3.93 3.71 17.46
C GLN A 207 -3.25 4.81 18.29
N ASN A 208 -2.34 5.55 17.68
CA ASN A 208 -1.66 6.68 18.31
C ASN A 208 -1.96 7.98 17.55
N ILE A 209 -3.10 8.59 17.84
CA ILE A 209 -3.63 9.72 17.06
C ILE A 209 -2.86 11.02 17.32
N SER A 210 -2.36 11.21 18.54
CA SER A 210 -1.62 12.41 18.92
C SER A 210 -0.38 12.63 18.06
N ASP A 211 0.22 11.53 17.60
CA ASP A 211 1.54 11.48 16.97
C ASP A 211 1.48 11.51 15.44
N ILE A 212 0.29 11.50 14.83
CA ILE A 212 0.11 11.51 13.37
C ILE A 212 0.90 12.66 12.73
N ILE A 213 0.77 13.88 13.27
CA ILE A 213 1.46 15.05 12.70
C ILE A 213 2.96 15.04 12.98
N GLN A 214 3.39 14.55 14.14
CA GLN A 214 4.82 14.40 14.41
C GLN A 214 5.44 13.36 13.46
N THR A 215 4.72 12.26 13.23
CA THR A 215 5.11 11.23 12.27
C THR A 215 5.19 11.79 10.85
N ALA A 216 4.17 12.52 10.42
CA ALA A 216 4.14 13.18 9.11
C ALA A 216 5.34 14.14 8.92
N LYS A 217 5.70 14.90 9.97
CA LYS A 217 6.84 15.83 9.95
C LYS A 217 8.20 15.14 9.79
N ARG A 218 8.35 13.87 10.18
CA ARG A 218 9.60 13.09 9.96
C ARG A 218 9.97 12.93 8.49
N PHE A 219 9.01 13.17 7.59
CA PHE A 219 9.18 13.00 6.15
C PHE A 219 9.20 14.31 5.38
N LEU A 220 9.17 15.48 6.05
CA LEU A 220 9.29 16.77 5.37
C LEU A 220 10.54 16.79 4.47
N GLY A 221 10.37 17.26 3.23
CA GLY A 221 11.42 17.31 2.22
C GLY A 221 11.60 16.03 1.40
N VAL A 222 11.01 14.89 1.78
CA VAL A 222 11.10 13.66 0.97
C VAL A 222 10.45 13.89 -0.39
N SER A 223 11.17 13.55 -1.47
CA SER A 223 10.76 13.77 -2.85
C SER A 223 9.46 13.05 -3.22
N TYR A 224 8.73 13.63 -4.16
CA TYR A 224 7.55 12.99 -4.73
C TYR A 224 7.95 11.92 -5.75
N VAL A 225 7.36 10.72 -5.63
CA VAL A 225 7.50 9.63 -6.60
C VAL A 225 6.14 8.97 -6.79
N TRP A 226 5.64 8.93 -8.03
CA TRP A 226 4.37 8.28 -8.37
C TRP A 226 4.38 6.79 -7.98
N GLY A 227 3.34 6.32 -7.30
CA GLY A 227 3.28 4.97 -6.75
C GLY A 227 4.12 4.77 -5.48
N GLY A 228 4.84 5.78 -5.01
CA GLY A 228 5.75 5.71 -3.86
C GLY A 228 5.02 5.68 -2.52
N LYS A 229 5.41 4.75 -1.64
CA LYS A 229 4.90 4.63 -0.26
C LYS A 229 6.01 4.46 0.78
N THR A 230 7.20 4.97 0.53
CA THR A 230 8.35 4.83 1.45
C THR A 230 9.16 6.11 1.58
N PRO A 231 10.03 6.24 2.61
CA PRO A 231 10.88 7.43 2.76
C PRO A 231 11.91 7.65 1.64
N LYS A 232 12.02 6.73 0.67
CA LYS A 232 12.78 6.91 -0.57
C LYS A 232 12.04 7.77 -1.61
N GLY A 233 10.73 7.98 -1.42
CA GLY A 233 9.88 8.76 -2.30
C GLY A 233 8.42 8.41 -2.07
N PHE A 234 7.58 9.44 -1.98
CA PHE A 234 6.16 9.29 -1.71
C PHE A 234 5.29 9.90 -2.81
N ASP A 235 4.17 9.28 -3.14
CA ASP A 235 3.04 10.04 -3.67
C ASP A 235 2.11 10.52 -2.54
N CYS A 236 1.03 11.21 -2.91
CA CYS A 236 0.14 11.84 -1.94
C CYS A 236 -0.53 10.82 -1.00
N SER A 237 -1.10 9.76 -1.56
CA SER A 237 -1.82 8.74 -0.81
C SER A 237 -0.89 7.74 -0.13
N GLY A 238 0.28 7.45 -0.68
CA GLY A 238 1.31 6.59 -0.11
C GLY A 238 2.02 7.23 1.09
N PHE A 239 2.22 8.55 1.06
CA PHE A 239 2.63 9.33 2.23
C PHE A 239 1.61 9.18 3.37
N VAL A 240 0.34 9.44 3.07
CA VAL A 240 -0.76 9.29 4.04
C VAL A 240 -0.81 7.86 4.57
N GLN A 241 -0.84 6.85 3.71
CA GLN A 241 -0.90 5.43 4.08
C GLN A 241 0.24 5.06 5.04
N THR A 242 1.46 5.55 4.78
CA THR A 242 2.64 5.27 5.61
C THR A 242 2.56 5.94 6.98
N VAL A 243 2.18 7.22 7.03
CA VAL A 243 2.02 7.95 8.30
C VAL A 243 0.99 7.25 9.19
N TYR A 244 -0.14 6.83 8.63
CA TYR A 244 -1.20 6.19 9.40
C TYR A 244 -0.82 4.77 9.81
N ARG A 245 -0.12 4.00 8.95
CA ARG A 245 0.39 2.66 9.30
C ARG A 245 1.33 2.70 10.50
N ILE A 246 2.23 3.68 10.56
CA ILE A 246 3.14 3.88 11.71
C ILE A 246 2.33 4.10 12.99
N ASN A 247 1.22 4.84 12.89
CA ASN A 247 0.32 5.17 14.00
C ASN A 247 -0.79 4.13 14.23
N GLY A 248 -0.69 2.94 13.62
CA GLY A 248 -1.58 1.82 13.88
C GLY A 248 -2.93 1.87 13.15
N ILE A 249 -3.04 2.66 12.09
CA ILE A 249 -4.24 2.75 11.23
C ILE A 249 -3.87 2.28 9.83
N GLN A 250 -4.55 1.24 9.36
CA GLN A 250 -4.42 0.76 8.00
C GLN A 250 -5.33 1.60 7.10
N LEU A 251 -4.85 2.00 5.93
CA LEU A 251 -5.64 2.74 4.96
C LEU A 251 -5.52 2.09 3.59
N PRO A 252 -6.56 2.21 2.73
CA PRO A 252 -6.44 1.89 1.31
C PRO A 252 -5.30 2.66 0.65
N ARG A 253 -4.80 2.14 -0.47
CA ARG A 253 -3.62 2.68 -1.14
C ARG A 253 -3.85 4.03 -1.80
N ASP A 254 -4.96 4.20 -2.48
CA ASP A 254 -5.19 5.36 -3.35
C ASP A 254 -6.09 6.41 -2.72
N SER A 255 -5.92 7.67 -3.14
CA SER A 255 -6.65 8.80 -2.54
C SER A 255 -8.16 8.69 -2.73
N ASP A 256 -8.63 8.13 -3.85
CA ASP A 256 -10.04 7.88 -4.11
C ASP A 256 -10.58 6.75 -3.23
N MET A 257 -9.81 5.69 -3.00
CA MET A 257 -10.20 4.64 -2.05
C MET A 257 -10.18 5.14 -0.59
N GLN A 258 -9.19 5.96 -0.23
CA GLN A 258 -9.11 6.61 1.08
C GLN A 258 -10.27 7.57 1.34
N TRP A 259 -10.84 8.15 0.28
CA TRP A 259 -12.04 8.99 0.38
C TRP A 259 -13.29 8.20 0.75
N GLU A 260 -13.36 6.91 0.45
CA GLU A 260 -14.54 6.08 0.74
C GLU A 260 -14.57 5.54 2.18
N VAL A 261 -13.47 5.65 2.93
CA VAL A 261 -13.38 5.11 4.30
C VAL A 261 -13.51 6.19 5.38
N GLY A 262 -13.94 5.77 6.57
CA GLY A 262 -14.14 6.64 7.72
C GLY A 262 -15.28 7.67 7.56
N LYS A 263 -15.38 8.57 8.53
CA LYS A 263 -16.50 9.51 8.64
C LYS A 263 -16.28 10.76 7.79
N TYR A 264 -17.25 11.08 6.93
CA TYR A 264 -17.28 12.37 6.22
C TYR A 264 -17.54 13.54 7.17
N ILE A 265 -16.69 14.56 7.13
CA ILE A 265 -16.74 15.74 8.00
C ILE A 265 -17.23 16.99 7.25
N GLY A 266 -17.23 16.97 5.92
CA GLY A 266 -17.61 18.11 5.09
C GLY A 266 -16.46 19.07 4.80
N LYS A 267 -16.80 20.31 4.43
CA LYS A 267 -15.84 21.38 4.10
C LYS A 267 -15.61 22.39 5.23
N ASN A 268 -16.38 22.30 6.31
CA ASN A 268 -16.31 23.28 7.40
C ASN A 268 -15.13 22.96 8.34
N PHE A 269 -14.07 23.75 8.23
CA PHE A 269 -12.84 23.62 9.04
C PHE A 269 -13.07 23.68 10.56
N SER A 270 -14.13 24.33 11.05
CA SER A 270 -14.43 24.34 12.50
C SER A 270 -14.78 22.96 13.06
N LYS A 271 -15.14 22.00 12.19
CA LYS A 271 -15.43 20.60 12.56
C LYS A 271 -14.20 19.69 12.49
N PHE A 272 -13.10 20.19 11.93
CA PHE A 272 -11.93 19.37 11.64
C PHE A 272 -11.14 19.13 12.92
N LYS A 273 -10.52 17.95 13.00
CA LYS A 273 -9.59 17.57 14.06
C LYS A 273 -8.23 17.34 13.44
N LYS A 274 -7.17 17.62 14.21
CA LYS A 274 -5.80 17.25 13.87
C LYS A 274 -5.75 15.80 13.38
N GLY A 275 -5.18 15.58 12.20
CA GLY A 275 -5.13 14.26 11.56
C GLY A 275 -6.38 13.90 10.74
N ASP A 276 -7.33 14.79 10.51
CA ASP A 276 -8.33 14.54 9.45
C ASP A 276 -7.64 14.57 8.08
N LEU A 277 -8.11 13.75 7.14
CA LEU A 277 -7.63 13.71 5.77
C LEU A 277 -8.42 14.69 4.92
N LEU A 278 -7.73 15.53 4.16
CA LEU A 278 -8.29 16.55 3.28
C LEU A 278 -8.11 16.10 1.84
N PHE A 279 -9.19 16.13 1.07
CA PHE A 279 -9.24 15.58 -0.28
C PHE A 279 -9.55 16.66 -1.32
N PHE A 280 -8.98 16.46 -2.50
CA PHE A 280 -9.00 17.44 -3.58
C PHE A 280 -9.28 16.78 -4.93
N SER A 281 -9.95 17.51 -5.81
CA SER A 281 -10.31 17.07 -7.16
C SER A 281 -9.95 18.16 -8.16
N SER A 282 -9.03 17.86 -9.09
CA SER A 282 -8.65 18.80 -10.16
C SER A 282 -9.70 18.87 -11.27
N ASP A 283 -10.50 17.82 -11.47
CA ASP A 283 -11.50 17.71 -12.54
C ASP A 283 -12.95 17.83 -12.04
N GLY A 284 -13.15 17.97 -10.73
CA GLY A 284 -14.46 18.00 -10.07
C GLY A 284 -15.21 16.67 -10.07
N ARG A 285 -14.64 15.61 -10.65
CA ARG A 285 -15.29 14.30 -10.85
C ARG A 285 -14.71 13.22 -9.96
N ARG A 286 -13.39 13.22 -9.78
CA ARG A 286 -12.69 12.19 -8.99
C ARG A 286 -11.70 12.82 -8.03
N ILE A 287 -11.47 12.14 -6.91
CA ILE A 287 -10.40 12.53 -5.99
C ILE A 287 -9.05 12.28 -6.68
N THR A 288 -8.19 13.29 -6.66
CA THR A 288 -6.89 13.30 -7.34
C THR A 288 -5.73 13.57 -6.39
N HIS A 289 -6.02 14.06 -5.18
CA HIS A 289 -5.00 14.40 -4.22
C HIS A 289 -5.54 14.32 -2.78
N VAL A 290 -4.65 14.04 -1.83
CA VAL A 290 -4.95 13.93 -0.40
C VAL A 290 -3.80 14.50 0.43
N GLY A 291 -4.13 15.01 1.62
CA GLY A 291 -3.14 15.34 2.65
C GLY A 291 -3.74 15.36 4.05
N ILE A 292 -2.93 15.65 5.05
CA ILE A 292 -3.29 15.53 6.47
C ILE A 292 -3.44 16.92 7.07
N PHE A 293 -4.59 17.22 7.66
CA PHE A 293 -4.83 18.46 8.38
C PHE A 293 -4.00 18.53 9.66
N THR A 294 -3.23 19.61 9.82
CA THR A 294 -2.29 19.69 10.94
C THR A 294 -2.92 20.13 12.26
N GLY A 295 -4.18 20.59 12.23
CA GLY A 295 -4.86 21.16 13.39
C GLY A 295 -4.59 22.65 13.62
N ARG A 296 -3.85 23.32 12.73
CA ARG A 296 -3.53 24.76 12.83
C ARG A 296 -4.10 25.53 11.64
N GLY A 297 -5.01 26.48 11.90
CA GLY A 297 -5.66 27.25 10.84
C GLY A 297 -6.27 26.34 9.75
N LYS A 298 -5.85 26.53 8.49
CA LYS A 298 -6.17 25.65 7.36
C LYS A 298 -4.93 24.95 6.80
N GLU A 299 -3.92 24.70 7.65
CA GLU A 299 -2.64 24.09 7.28
C GLU A 299 -2.78 22.59 7.03
N ILE A 300 -2.12 22.11 5.99
CA ILE A 300 -2.08 20.73 5.54
C ILE A 300 -0.63 20.29 5.33
N ILE A 301 -0.31 19.03 5.69
CA ILE A 301 0.93 18.36 5.28
C ILE A 301 0.62 17.31 4.21
N HIS A 302 1.33 17.33 3.09
CA HIS A 302 1.08 16.47 1.93
C HIS A 302 2.34 16.27 1.08
N ALA A 303 2.36 15.23 0.25
CA ALA A 303 3.39 15.06 -0.79
C ALA A 303 2.91 15.70 -2.10
N SER A 304 3.59 16.75 -2.56
CA SER A 304 3.35 17.42 -3.85
C SER A 304 4.65 18.05 -4.34
N GLY A 305 5.35 17.38 -5.24
CA GLY A 305 6.76 17.66 -5.58
C GLY A 305 7.73 17.13 -4.52
N PHE A 306 7.42 17.39 -3.25
CA PHE A 306 8.02 16.77 -2.06
C PHE A 306 7.02 16.87 -0.90
N VAL A 307 7.28 16.20 0.22
CA VAL A 307 6.47 16.33 1.44
C VAL A 307 6.65 17.72 2.04
N ARG A 308 5.58 18.49 2.14
CA ARG A 308 5.62 19.89 2.55
C ARG A 308 4.36 20.35 3.28
N LEU A 309 4.46 21.51 3.90
CA LEU A 309 3.32 22.23 4.47
C LEU A 309 2.77 23.24 3.46
N ASN A 310 1.46 23.23 3.28
CA ASN A 310 0.71 24.27 2.57
C ASN A 310 -0.50 24.69 3.42
N SER A 311 -1.22 25.72 3.01
CA SER A 311 -2.44 26.20 3.65
C SER A 311 -3.51 26.52 2.61
N LEU A 312 -4.77 26.31 2.98
CA LEU A 312 -5.93 26.78 2.20
C LEU A 312 -6.39 28.19 2.63
N ASP A 313 -5.67 28.83 3.56
CA ASP A 313 -5.98 30.17 4.02
C ASP A 313 -5.22 31.24 3.20
N LYS A 314 -5.95 32.18 2.59
CA LYS A 314 -5.41 33.25 1.75
C LYS A 314 -4.47 34.20 2.51
N GLY A 315 -4.66 34.33 3.83
CA GLY A 315 -3.79 35.15 4.67
C GLY A 315 -2.48 34.47 5.08
N SER A 316 -2.27 33.20 4.71
CA SER A 316 -1.09 32.43 5.10
C SER A 316 0.05 32.59 4.10
N GLY A 317 1.29 32.75 4.58
CA GLY A 317 2.49 32.64 3.75
C GLY A 317 2.70 31.26 3.10
N LEU A 318 1.93 30.24 3.53
CA LEU A 318 1.90 28.90 2.94
C LEU A 318 0.69 28.69 2.00
N TYR A 319 -0.02 29.76 1.63
CA TYR A 319 -1.22 29.67 0.80
C TYR A 319 -0.95 28.95 -0.54
N SER A 320 -1.87 28.06 -0.90
CA SER A 320 -1.88 27.41 -2.20
C SER A 320 -3.25 27.55 -2.84
N GLU A 321 -3.37 28.47 -3.79
CA GLU A 321 -4.61 28.72 -4.56
C GLU A 321 -5.18 27.43 -5.17
N ARG A 322 -4.32 26.60 -5.77
CA ARG A 322 -4.70 25.30 -6.34
C ARG A 322 -5.44 24.42 -5.33
N LEU A 323 -4.93 24.34 -4.09
CA LEU A 323 -5.51 23.47 -3.06
C LEU A 323 -6.84 24.03 -2.57
N GLU A 324 -6.93 25.35 -2.38
CA GLU A 324 -8.18 25.99 -1.97
C GLU A 324 -9.28 25.80 -3.03
N ARG A 325 -8.98 26.02 -4.31
CA ARG A 325 -9.94 25.86 -5.42
C ARG A 325 -10.39 24.42 -5.67
N THR A 326 -9.51 23.45 -5.41
CA THR A 326 -9.80 22.02 -5.68
C THR A 326 -10.31 21.28 -4.46
N PHE A 327 -10.56 21.96 -3.33
CA PHE A 327 -10.94 21.31 -2.09
C PHE A 327 -12.35 20.69 -2.12
N VAL A 328 -12.41 19.38 -1.86
CA VAL A 328 -13.65 18.59 -1.89
C VAL A 328 -14.23 18.40 -0.49
N GLY A 329 -13.40 18.16 0.51
CA GLY A 329 -13.85 17.95 1.89
C GLY A 329 -12.89 17.10 2.70
N ALA A 330 -13.29 16.78 3.92
CA ALA A 330 -12.48 16.00 4.85
C ALA A 330 -13.12 14.66 5.26
N ARG A 331 -12.27 13.64 5.48
CA ARG A 331 -12.62 12.39 6.16
C ARG A 331 -11.85 12.25 7.46
N ARG A 332 -12.50 11.70 8.48
CA ARG A 332 -11.86 11.26 9.72
C ARG A 332 -11.75 9.74 9.68
N VAL A 333 -10.54 9.21 9.90
CA VAL A 333 -10.24 7.77 9.77
C VAL A 333 -9.70 7.15 11.08
N PHE A 334 -9.99 7.78 12.22
CA PHE A 334 -9.52 7.35 13.53
C PHE A 334 -10.60 7.50 14.61
N ASN A 335 -10.43 6.78 15.71
CA ASN A 335 -11.41 6.69 16.82
C ASN A 335 -12.75 6.05 16.42
N PHE A 336 -12.76 5.17 15.42
CA PHE A 336 -13.90 4.33 15.05
C PHE A 336 -13.66 2.89 15.51
N LYS A 337 -14.75 2.13 15.73
CA LYS A 337 -14.65 0.68 15.91
C LYS A 337 -14.06 0.08 14.63
N LYS A 338 -13.24 -0.97 14.77
CA LYS A 338 -12.40 -1.58 13.71
C LYS A 338 -13.09 -1.87 12.36
N GLN A 339 -14.43 -1.93 12.31
CA GLN A 339 -15.23 -2.31 11.14
C GLN A 339 -15.40 -1.21 10.07
N GLU A 340 -14.84 0.00 10.24
CA GLU A 340 -15.05 1.13 9.30
C GLU A 340 -13.80 1.54 8.48
N ILE A 341 -12.68 0.81 8.59
CA ILE A 341 -11.38 1.30 8.10
C ILE A 341 -10.74 0.41 7.02
N VAL A 342 -11.08 -0.87 6.92
CA VAL A 342 -10.72 -1.75 5.77
C VAL A 342 -11.78 -2.83 5.61
#